data_AF-A0A1F9D0H5-F1
#
_entry.id   AF-A0A1F9D0H5-F1
#
_cell.length_a   1.000
_cell.length_b   1.000
_cell.length_c   1.000
_cell.angle_alpha   90.00
_cell.angle_beta   90.00
_cell.angle_gamma   90.00
#
_symmetry.space_group_name_H-M   'P 1'
#
loop_
_entity.id
_entity.type
_entity.pdbx_description
1 polymer ?
#
loop_
_entity_poly.entity_id
_entity_poly.type
_entity_poly.pdbx_seq_one_letter_code
_entity_poly.pdbx_strand_id
1 'polypeptide(L)' 'MKLYAESSAVLAWFLPFPREPIRTMDALHLASALLLRSAISGLTMLSLDERIRTNALELGFAVLPE' A
#
# COMPACT_ATOMS: atom_id res chain seq x y z
N MET A 1 21.14 -2.70 12.18
CA MET A 1 19.78 -3.16 11.85
C MET A 1 19.12 -2.19 10.85
N LYS A 2 19.71 -1.95 9.67
CA LYS A 2 19.13 -1.10 8.61
C LYS A 2 18.97 -1.86 7.28
N LEU A 3 19.82 -2.86 7.03
CA LEU A 3 19.75 -3.69 5.82
C LEU A 3 18.47 -4.54 5.70
N TYR A 4 17.83 -4.95 6.79
CA TYR A 4 16.65 -5.84 6.72
C TYR A 4 15.36 -5.11 6.26
N ALA A 5 15.23 -3.82 6.57
CA ALA A 5 14.07 -3.01 6.17
C ALA A 5 14.12 -2.64 4.68
N GLU A 6 15.32 -2.37 4.15
CA GLU A 6 15.50 -1.99 2.74
C GLU A 6 15.18 -3.16 1.79
N SER A 7 15.54 -4.40 2.16
CA SER A 7 15.18 -5.58 1.36
C SER A 7 13.68 -5.91 1.40
N SER A 8 12.99 -5.67 2.53
CA SER A 8 11.54 -5.90 2.63
C SER A 8 10.73 -4.91 1.79
N ALA A 9 11.21 -3.67 1.67
CA ALA A 9 10.59 -2.66 0.81
C ALA A 9 10.59 -3.12 -0.65
N VAL A 10 11.76 -3.54 -1.16
CA VAL A 10 11.92 -4.06 -2.53
C VAL A 10 11.02 -5.28 -2.78
N LEU A 11 10.88 -6.19 -1.80
CA LEU A 11 9.97 -7.32 -1.95
C LEU A 11 8.51 -6.89 -2.04
N ALA A 12 8.10 -5.86 -1.29
CA ALA A 12 6.74 -5.32 -1.38
C ALA A 12 6.42 -4.73 -2.77
N TRP A 13 7.43 -4.21 -3.48
CA TRP A 13 7.28 -3.69 -4.85
C TRP A 13 6.98 -4.75 -5.91
N PHE A 14 7.31 -6.02 -5.65
CA PHE A 14 7.10 -7.13 -6.58
C PHE A 14 5.87 -7.99 -6.23
N LEU A 15 5.17 -7.69 -5.13
CA LEU A 15 3.95 -8.40 -4.79
C LEU A 15 2.82 -7.98 -5.73
N PRO A 16 2.09 -8.92 -6.33
CA PRO A 16 0.90 -8.59 -7.10
C PRO A 16 -0.12 -7.97 -6.15
N PHE A 17 -0.80 -6.94 -6.63
CA PHE A 17 -1.86 -6.35 -5.85
C PHE A 17 -3.15 -7.17 -5.98
N PRO A 18 -4.02 -7.13 -4.96
CA PRO A 18 -5.20 -8.00 -4.93
C PRO A 18 -6.17 -7.82 -6.10
N ARG A 19 -6.28 -6.62 -6.71
CA ARG A 19 -7.21 -6.32 -7.80
C ARG A 19 -6.54 -5.71 -9.02
N GLU A 20 -6.33 -6.52 -10.06
CA GLU A 20 -5.75 -6.11 -11.35
C GLU A 20 -6.81 -5.77 -12.43
N PRO A 21 -6.46 -4.96 -13.46
CA PRO A 21 -5.21 -4.22 -13.58
C PRO A 21 -5.18 -3.09 -12.55
N ILE A 22 -4.02 -2.67 -12.04
CA ILE A 22 -3.83 -1.35 -11.39
C ILE A 22 -2.88 -0.49 -12.22
N ARG A 23 -3.12 0.83 -12.27
CA ARG A 23 -2.20 1.69 -13.04
C ARG A 23 -0.88 1.74 -12.28
N THR A 24 0.24 1.90 -12.99
CA THR A 24 1.59 1.96 -12.37
C THR A 24 1.66 2.96 -11.22
N MET A 25 0.93 4.07 -11.31
CA MET A 25 0.85 5.08 -10.25
C MET A 25 0.11 4.58 -8.99
N ASP A 26 -0.96 3.80 -9.15
CA ASP A 26 -1.73 3.23 -8.04
C ASP A 26 -0.87 2.23 -7.25
N ALA A 27 -0.08 1.43 -7.98
CA ALA A 27 0.90 0.51 -7.42
C ALA A 27 1.97 1.21 -6.57
N LEU A 28 2.52 2.32 -7.07
CA LEU A 28 3.51 3.13 -6.33
C LEU A 28 2.93 3.70 -5.03
N HIS A 29 1.68 4.18 -5.04
CA HIS A 29 1.02 4.69 -3.84
C HIS A 29 0.81 3.59 -2.79
N LEU A 30 0.29 2.42 -3.21
CA LEU A 30 0.01 1.31 -2.29
C LEU A 30 1.29 0.71 -1.70
N ALA A 31 2.33 0.53 -2.51
CA ALA A 31 3.64 0.05 -2.04
C ALA A 31 4.27 1.02 -1.03
N SER A 32 4.17 2.33 -1.28
CA SER A 32 4.64 3.36 -0.35
C SER A 32 3.87 3.34 0.98
N ALA A 33 2.55 3.17 0.92
CA ALA A 33 1.72 3.04 2.12
C ALA A 33 2.08 1.80 2.94
N LEU A 34 2.34 0.66 2.29
CA LEU A 34 2.81 -0.57 2.96
C LEU A 34 4.15 -0.38 3.66
N LEU A 35 5.09 0.30 3.00
CA LEU A 35 6.39 0.63 3.60
C LEU A 35 6.20 1.50 4.86
N LEU A 36 5.37 2.54 4.77
CA LEU A 36 5.14 3.49 5.85
C LEU A 36 4.34 2.90 7.02
N ARG A 37 3.53 1.86 6.80
CA ARG A 37 2.74 1.19 7.85
C ARG A 37 3.61 0.68 9.01
N SER A 38 4.86 0.31 8.73
CA SER A 38 5.81 -0.15 9.75
C SER A 38 6.37 0.99 10.63
N ALA A 39 6.38 2.22 10.09
CA ALA A 39 6.91 3.40 10.76
C ALA A 39 5.82 4.27 11.41
N ILE A 40 4.58 4.20 10.90
CA ILE A 40 3.45 5.04 11.33
C ILE A 40 2.28 4.12 11.72
N SER A 41 2.04 4.01 13.02
CA SER A 41 0.89 3.27 13.55
C SER A 41 -0.43 3.96 13.19
N GLY A 42 -1.44 3.19 12.78
CA GLY A 42 -2.77 3.73 12.48
C GLY A 42 -2.88 4.47 11.14
N LEU A 43 -1.93 4.27 10.22
CA LEU A 43 -1.98 4.85 8.88
C LEU A 43 -3.30 4.50 8.17
N THR A 44 -4.00 5.53 7.70
CA THR A 44 -5.30 5.44 7.04
C THR A 44 -5.16 5.98 5.61
N MET A 45 -5.77 5.29 4.64
CA MET A 45 -5.72 5.66 3.23
C MET A 45 -6.85 6.64 2.90
N LEU A 46 -6.52 7.82 2.40
CA LEU A 46 -7.51 8.78 1.88
C LEU A 46 -7.53 8.69 0.35
N SER A 47 -8.63 8.26 -0.24
CA SER A 47 -8.78 8.18 -1.69
C SER A 47 -10.24 8.25 -2.12
N LEU A 48 -10.49 8.93 -3.24
CA LEU A 48 -11.77 8.86 -3.95
C LEU A 48 -11.72 7.87 -5.13
N ASP A 49 -10.55 7.32 -5.44
CA ASP A 49 -10.38 6.32 -6.49
C ASP A 49 -10.74 4.93 -5.94
N GLU A 50 -11.81 4.35 -6.46
CA GLU A 50 -12.35 3.06 -6.00
C GLU A 50 -11.33 1.91 -6.08
N ARG A 51 -10.43 1.92 -7.06
CA ARG A 51 -9.43 0.86 -7.22
C ARG A 51 -8.38 0.95 -6.12
N ILE A 52 -7.94 2.16 -5.78
CA ILE A 52 -7.05 2.37 -4.64
C ILE A 52 -7.75 1.99 -3.34
N ARG A 53 -9.02 2.40 -3.17
CA ARG A 53 -9.82 2.08 -1.97
C ARG A 53 -9.96 0.56 -1.76
N THR A 54 -10.37 -0.17 -2.79
CA THR A 54 -10.54 -1.63 -2.72
C THR A 54 -9.21 -2.32 -2.38
N ASN A 55 -8.11 -1.98 -3.07
CA ASN A 55 -6.81 -2.58 -2.78
C ASN A 55 -6.31 -2.23 -1.38
N ALA A 56 -6.50 -1.00 -0.92
CA ALA A 56 -6.10 -0.57 0.42
C ALA A 56 -6.86 -1.35 1.51
N LEU A 57 -8.17 -1.57 1.34
CA LEU A 57 -8.97 -2.40 2.24
C LEU A 57 -8.46 -3.85 2.28
N GLU A 58 -8.20 -4.45 1.11
CA GLU A 58 -7.69 -5.83 1.02
C GLU A 58 -6.27 -5.98 1.59
N LEU A 59 -5.46 -4.91 1.56
CA LEU A 59 -4.16 -4.83 2.22
C LEU A 59 -4.26 -4.50 3.73
N GLY A 60 -5.47 -4.30 4.25
CA GLY A 60 -5.77 -4.10 5.66
C GLY A 60 -5.53 -2.67 6.17
N PHE A 61 -5.65 -1.67 5.31
CA PHE A 61 -5.74 -0.27 5.70
C PHE A 61 -7.19 0.12 6.01
N ALA A 62 -7.38 1.04 6.94
CA ALA A 62 -8.61 1.82 7.00
C ALA A 62 -8.64 2.80 5.80
N VAL A 63 -9.82 3.08 5.25
CA VAL A 63 -9.98 3.95 4.08
C VAL A 63 -10.98 5.06 4.38
N LEU A 64 -10.68 6.26 3.90
CA LEU A 64 -11.55 7.44 3.95
C LEU A 64 -11.73 8.05 2.54
N PRO A 65 -12.85 8.74 2.28
CA PRO A 65 -14.09 8.66 3.05
C PRO A 65 -14.63 7.22 3.07
N GLU A 66 -15.59 6.97 3.95
CA GLU A 66 -16.19 5.64 4.16
C GLU A 66 -16.74 5.03 2.87
#